data_AF-A0A1B9SNN0-F1
#
_entry.id   AF-A0A1B9SNN0-F1
#
_cell.length_a   1.000
_cell.length_b   1.000
_cell.length_c   1.000
_cell.angle_alpha   90.00
_cell.angle_beta   90.00
_cell.angle_gamma   90.00
#
_symmetry.space_group_name_H-M   'P 1'
#
loop_
_entity.id
_entity.type
_entity.pdbx_description
1 polymer ?
#
loop_
_entity_poly.entity_id
_entity_poly.type
_entity_poly.pdbx_seq_one_letter_code
_entity_poly.pdbx_strand_id
1 'polypeptide(L)'
;MLDDLALKFERASSAYAGENGITRDADWFLLKLQEEMGELTQAWNRVSGRGRPKGRSGEDMARDLEDEAADVLGHILLFAHRNDLDLAAAIKRKWRFSLDECL
;
A
#
# COMPACT_ATOMS: atom_id res chain seq x y z
N MET A 1 -5.55 -16.06 -1.89
CA MET A 1 -4.66 -15.33 -0.95
C MET A 1 -4.76 -13.81 -1.12
N LEU A 2 -4.45 -13.25 -2.31
CA LEU A 2 -4.51 -11.80 -2.53
C LEU A 2 -5.92 -11.22 -2.37
N ASP A 3 -6.96 -11.92 -2.83
CA ASP A 3 -8.34 -11.44 -2.68
C ASP A 3 -8.78 -11.32 -1.22
N ASP A 4 -8.43 -12.32 -0.39
CA ASP A 4 -8.70 -12.28 1.06
C ASP A 4 -7.96 -11.11 1.71
N LEU A 5 -6.71 -10.87 1.31
CA LEU A 5 -5.93 -9.74 1.81
C LEU A 5 -6.53 -8.40 1.36
N ALA A 6 -6.94 -8.28 0.11
CA ALA A 6 -7.61 -7.10 -0.43
C ALA A 6 -8.92 -6.80 0.31
N LEU A 7 -9.71 -7.82 0.66
CA LEU A 7 -10.94 -7.65 1.45
C LEU A 7 -10.67 -7.16 2.87
N LYS A 8 -9.55 -7.57 3.49
CA LYS A 8 -9.13 -7.06 4.81
C LYS A 8 -8.75 -5.59 4.74
N PHE A 9 -7.95 -5.21 3.73
CA PHE A 9 -7.63 -3.80 3.48
C PHE A 9 -8.89 -2.98 3.17
N GLU A 10 -9.82 -3.51 2.37
CA GLU A 10 -11.06 -2.80 2.02
C GLU A 10 -11.92 -2.52 3.26
N ARG A 11 -12.02 -3.48 4.19
CA ARG A 11 -12.73 -3.26 5.47
C ARG A 11 -12.07 -2.15 6.30
N ALA A 12 -10.75 -2.17 6.42
CA ALA A 12 -10.01 -1.17 7.19
C ALA A 12 -10.12 0.23 6.55
N SER A 13 -9.89 0.32 5.23
CA SER A 13 -10.01 1.55 4.44
C SER A 13 -11.42 2.12 4.46
N SER A 14 -12.45 1.28 4.37
CA SER A 14 -13.86 1.69 4.47
C SER A 14 -14.18 2.30 5.83
N ALA A 15 -13.73 1.67 6.92
CA ALA A 15 -13.98 2.15 8.27
C ALA A 15 -13.31 3.52 8.47
N TYR A 16 -12.03 3.63 8.10
CA TYR A 16 -11.29 4.88 8.16
C TYR A 16 -11.97 5.99 7.35
N ALA A 17 -12.41 5.70 6.12
CA ALA A 17 -13.09 6.68 5.29
C ALA A 17 -14.44 7.14 5.90
N GLY A 18 -15.20 6.20 6.48
CA GLY A 18 -16.45 6.52 7.17
C GLY A 18 -16.24 7.39 8.41
N GLU A 19 -15.23 7.10 9.21
CA GLU A 19 -14.86 7.87 10.41
C GLU A 19 -14.39 9.29 10.08
N ASN A 20 -13.76 9.48 8.91
CA ASN A 20 -13.18 10.75 8.50
C ASN A 20 -14.00 11.50 7.43
N GLY A 21 -15.19 11.01 7.07
CA GLY A 21 -16.06 11.64 6.07
C GLY A 21 -15.47 11.67 4.66
N ILE A 22 -14.60 10.72 4.32
CA ILE A 22 -13.89 10.66 3.04
C ILE A 22 -14.77 9.92 2.00
N THR A 23 -14.95 10.54 0.84
CA THR A 23 -15.57 9.88 -0.32
C THR A 23 -14.49 9.16 -1.13
N ARG A 24 -14.60 7.83 -1.25
CA ARG A 24 -13.68 6.99 -2.02
C ARG A 24 -14.23 6.72 -3.42
N ASP A 25 -14.27 7.76 -4.25
CA ASP A 25 -14.64 7.60 -5.66
C ASP A 25 -13.55 6.88 -6.47
N ALA A 26 -13.73 6.72 -7.78
CA ALA A 26 -12.77 5.98 -8.60
C ALA A 26 -11.38 6.65 -8.64
N ASP A 27 -11.34 7.98 -8.68
CA ASP A 27 -10.09 8.75 -8.74
C ASP A 27 -9.35 8.71 -7.40
N TRP A 28 -10.10 8.68 -6.29
CA TRP A 28 -9.56 8.60 -4.94
C TRP A 28 -8.53 7.47 -4.77
N PHE A 29 -8.81 6.26 -5.28
CA PHE A 29 -7.89 5.12 -5.11
C PHE A 29 -6.56 5.34 -5.82
N LEU A 30 -6.57 5.95 -7.01
CA LEU A 30 -5.34 6.25 -7.75
C LEU A 30 -4.56 7.41 -7.11
N LEU A 31 -5.27 8.46 -6.69
CA LEU A 31 -4.66 9.62 -6.06
C LEU A 31 -4.07 9.28 -4.69
N LYS A 32 -4.78 8.48 -3.89
CA LYS A 32 -4.27 8.02 -2.59
C LYS A 32 -3.07 7.09 -2.76
N LEU A 33 -3.06 6.19 -3.75
CA LEU A 33 -1.87 5.40 -4.08
C LEU A 33 -0.65 6.29 -4.41
N GLN A 34 -0.85 7.39 -5.15
CA GLN A 34 0.20 8.37 -5.43
C GLN A 34 0.68 9.09 -4.16
N GLU A 35 -0.23 9.40 -3.25
CA GLU A 35 0.06 9.96 -1.93
C GLU A 35 0.96 9.02 -1.12
N GLU A 36 0.55 7.74 -0.93
CA GLU A 36 1.32 6.74 -0.19
C GLU A 36 2.72 6.52 -0.78
N MET A 37 2.83 6.50 -2.11
CA MET A 37 4.13 6.41 -2.78
C MET A 37 5.03 7.61 -2.45
N GLY A 38 4.43 8.80 -2.28
CA GLY A 38 5.12 10.00 -1.85
C GLY A 38 5.60 9.91 -0.40
N GLU A 39 4.78 9.36 0.50
CA GLU A 39 5.12 9.17 1.91
C GLU A 39 6.21 8.10 2.09
N LEU A 40 6.10 6.96 1.39
CA LEU A 40 7.15 5.94 1.28
C LEU A 40 8.48 6.54 0.79
N THR A 41 8.42 7.39 -0.25
CA THR A 41 9.62 8.05 -0.78
C THR A 41 10.26 8.97 0.27
N GLN A 42 9.45 9.68 1.06
CA GLN A 42 9.94 10.52 2.15
C GLN A 42 10.56 9.70 3.29
N ALA A 43 9.96 8.57 3.66
CA ALA A 43 10.51 7.64 4.65
C ALA A 43 11.84 7.06 4.18
N TRP A 44 11.92 6.60 2.93
CA TRP A 44 13.14 6.11 2.32
C TRP A 44 14.25 7.17 2.31
N ASN A 45 13.93 8.42 1.98
CA ASN A 45 14.92 9.51 2.01
C ASN A 45 15.47 9.73 3.41
N ARG A 46 14.66 9.60 4.46
CA ARG A 46 15.11 9.70 5.85
C ARG A 46 16.06 8.56 6.22
N VAL A 47 15.68 7.32 5.95
CA VAL A 47 16.50 6.13 6.23
C VAL A 47 17.81 6.14 5.43
N SER A 48 17.77 6.54 4.16
CA SER A 48 18.95 6.60 3.28
C SER A 48 19.86 7.83 3.50
N GLY A 49 19.55 8.68 4.49
CA GLY A 49 20.35 9.86 4.84
C GLY A 49 20.22 11.05 3.89
N ARG A 50 19.24 11.04 2.98
CA ARG A 50 18.94 12.13 2.04
C ARG A 50 17.87 13.10 2.55
N GLY A 51 17.17 12.74 3.61
CA GLY A 51 16.13 13.52 4.28
C GLY A 51 16.50 13.90 5.71
N ARG A 52 15.85 14.94 6.26
CA ARG A 52 16.04 15.34 7.66
C ARG A 52 15.31 14.36 8.59
N PRO A 53 15.94 13.85 9.67
CA PRO A 53 15.29 12.93 10.61
C PRO A 53 14.13 13.56 11.39
N LYS A 54 14.10 14.90 11.50
CA LYS A 54 13.10 15.67 12.26
C LYS A 54 12.88 15.16 13.70
N GLY A 55 13.97 14.77 14.38
CA GLY A 55 13.92 14.29 15.77
C GLY A 55 13.59 12.80 15.94
N ARG A 56 13.37 12.05 14.86
CA ARG A 56 13.16 10.60 14.89
C ARG A 56 14.46 9.85 15.20
N SER A 57 14.35 8.77 15.97
CA SER A 57 15.44 7.81 16.15
C SER A 57 15.64 6.94 14.90
N GLY A 58 16.72 6.17 14.85
CA GLY A 58 16.94 5.19 13.77
C GLY A 58 15.82 4.14 13.70
N GLU A 59 15.36 3.68 14.86
CA GLU A 59 14.27 2.69 14.98
C GLU A 59 12.94 3.27 14.50
N ASP A 60 12.63 4.53 14.85
CA ASP A 60 11.43 5.20 14.37
C ASP A 60 11.42 5.36 12.85
N MET A 61 12.56 5.72 12.26
CA MET A 61 12.66 5.83 10.80
C MET A 61 12.51 4.48 10.09
N ALA A 62 13.00 3.39 10.68
CA ALA A 62 12.83 2.05 10.13
C ALA A 62 11.37 1.60 10.18
N ARG A 63 10.70 1.82 11.31
CA ARG A 63 9.27 1.54 11.47
C ARG A 63 8.41 2.37 10.53
N ASP A 64 8.68 3.68 10.42
CA ASP A 64 8.01 4.53 9.43
C ASP A 64 8.17 3.94 8.02
N LEU A 65 9.34 3.42 7.64
CA LEU A 65 9.52 2.82 6.33
C LEU A 65 8.69 1.55 6.13
N GLU A 66 8.55 0.72 7.17
CA GLU A 66 7.70 -0.48 7.14
C GLU A 66 6.21 -0.12 7.00
N ASP A 67 5.75 0.85 7.78
CA ASP A 67 4.35 1.31 7.79
C ASP A 67 3.96 1.86 6.40
N GLU A 68 4.78 2.74 5.83
CA GLU A 68 4.52 3.35 4.52
C GLU A 68 4.59 2.33 3.38
N ALA A 69 5.43 1.29 3.52
CA ALA A 69 5.46 0.19 2.55
C ALA A 69 4.18 -0.66 2.63
N ALA A 70 3.64 -0.86 3.83
CA ALA A 70 2.35 -1.53 4.03
C ALA A 70 1.20 -0.70 3.43
N ASP A 71 1.23 0.62 3.55
CA ASP A 71 0.21 1.50 2.97
C ASP A 71 0.21 1.47 1.43
N VAL A 72 1.39 1.49 0.80
CA VAL A 72 1.52 1.31 -0.65
C VAL A 72 0.99 -0.07 -1.09
N LEU A 73 1.35 -1.14 -0.38
CA LEU A 73 0.83 -2.48 -0.66
C LEU A 73 -0.70 -2.52 -0.54
N GLY A 74 -1.24 -1.96 0.55
CA GLY A 74 -2.66 -1.86 0.80
C GLY A 74 -3.40 -1.15 -0.34
N HIS A 75 -2.90 0.01 -0.76
CA HIS A 75 -3.52 0.78 -1.84
C HIS A 75 -3.39 0.13 -3.21
N ILE A 76 -2.34 -0.65 -3.50
CA ILE A 76 -2.29 -1.49 -4.71
C ILE A 76 -3.43 -2.52 -4.70
N LEU A 77 -3.66 -3.18 -3.56
CA LEU A 77 -4.72 -4.19 -3.43
C LEU A 77 -6.11 -3.57 -3.48
N LEU A 78 -6.31 -2.41 -2.83
CA LEU A 78 -7.56 -1.64 -2.91
C LEU A 78 -7.84 -1.19 -4.34
N PHE A 79 -6.84 -0.66 -5.05
CA PHE A 79 -6.97 -0.26 -6.44
C PHE A 79 -7.33 -1.44 -7.34
N ALA A 80 -6.65 -2.58 -7.17
CA ALA A 80 -6.96 -3.80 -7.92
C ALA A 80 -8.38 -4.30 -7.64
N HIS A 81 -8.78 -4.35 -6.37
CA HIS A 81 -10.11 -4.77 -5.96
C HIS A 81 -11.21 -3.85 -6.51
N ARG A 82 -11.02 -2.53 -6.42
CA ARG A 82 -12.00 -1.54 -6.90
C ARG A 82 -12.25 -1.62 -8.41
N ASN A 83 -11.26 -2.06 -9.17
CA ASN A 83 -11.28 -2.14 -10.64
C ASN A 83 -11.44 -3.58 -11.17
N ASP A 84 -11.80 -4.54 -10.31
CA ASP A 84 -11.99 -5.95 -10.66
C ASP A 84 -10.77 -6.59 -11.38
N LEU A 85 -9.56 -6.23 -10.95
CA LEU A 85 -8.31 -6.73 -11.55
C LEU A 85 -7.88 -8.06 -10.91
N ASP A 86 -7.70 -9.10 -11.74
CA ASP A 86 -7.09 -10.36 -11.31
C ASP A 86 -5.56 -10.23 -11.22
N LEU A 87 -5.10 -9.73 -10.06
CA LEU A 87 -3.69 -9.49 -9.80
C LEU A 87 -2.89 -10.81 -9.71
N ALA A 88 -3.49 -11.89 -9.21
CA ALA A 88 -2.85 -13.20 -9.13
C ALA A 88 -2.56 -13.77 -10.53
N ALA A 89 -3.54 -13.73 -11.45
CA ALA A 89 -3.32 -14.12 -12.83
C ALA A 89 -2.35 -13.17 -13.55
N ALA A 90 -2.40 -11.85 -13.28
CA ALA A 90 -1.45 -10.90 -13.83
C ALA A 90 -0.01 -11.23 -13.41
N ILE A 91 0.21 -11.58 -12.14
CA ILE A 91 1.51 -12.03 -11.62
C ILE A 91 1.96 -13.30 -12.33
N LYS A 92 1.10 -14.33 -12.40
CA LYS A 92 1.43 -15.59 -13.10
C LYS A 92 1.80 -15.37 -14.56
N ARG A 93 1.06 -14.52 -15.29
CA ARG A 93 1.36 -14.23 -16.70
C ARG A 93 2.66 -13.44 -16.89
N LYS A 94 2.93 -12.44 -16.04
CA LYS A 94 4.06 -11.51 -16.20
C LYS A 94 5.35 -12.00 -15.56
N TRP A 95 5.26 -12.57 -14.37
CA TRP A 95 6.39 -12.98 -13.52
C TRP A 95 6.60 -14.50 -13.48
N ARG A 96 5.70 -15.29 -14.07
CA ARG A 96 5.87 -16.73 -14.35
C ARG A 96 5.95 -17.66 -13.13
N PHE A 97 5.44 -17.22 -11.97
CA PHE A 97 5.25 -18.08 -10.79
C PHE A 97 3.80 -18.00 -10.30
N SER A 98 3.34 -19.03 -9.60
CA SER A 98 2.05 -19.06 -8.90
C SER A 98 2.21 -18.62 -7.44
N LEU A 99 1.18 -17.99 -6.89
CA LEU A 99 1.19 -17.59 -5.47
C LEU A 99 1.07 -18.78 -4.51
N ASP A 100 0.57 -19.91 -5.01
CA ASP A 100 0.40 -21.15 -4.25
C ASP A 100 1.59 -22.12 -4.45
N GLU A 101 2.58 -21.75 -5.26
CA GLU A 101 3.81 -22.55 -5.41
C GLU A 101 4.68 -22.35 -4.17
N CYS A 102 4.91 -23.43 -3.41
CA CYS A 102 5.98 -23.44 -2.41
C CYS A 102 7.35 -23.44 -3.11
N LEU A 103 8.26 -22.60 -2.62
CA LEU A 103 9.67 -22.60 -3.00
C LEU A 103 10.38 -23.89 -2.55
#